data_AF-A0A832CHT8-F1
#
_entry.id   AF-A0A832CHT8-F1
#
_cell.length_a   1.000
_cell.length_b   1.000
_cell.length_c   1.000
_cell.angle_alpha   90.00
_cell.angle_beta   90.00
_cell.angle_gamma   90.00
#
_symmetry.space_group_name_H-M   'P 1'
#
loop_
_entity.id
_entity.type
_entity.pdbx_description
1 polymer ?
#
loop_
_entity_poly.entity_id
_entity_poly.type
_entity_poly.pdbx_seq_one_letter_code
_entity_poly.pdbx_strand_id
1 'polypeptide(L)' 'GRYERDEMKPSIEVAAKMADILDVSLDYLVGKTDVQMDKTIFKRVMELSKFSDEDKSHIFAVLDAFIAKRKIQSIL' A
#
# COMPACT_ATOMS: atom_id res chain seq x y z
N GLY A 1 25.50 -1.36 -3.71
CA GLY A 1 25.93 -2.76 -3.83
C GLY A 1 25.87 -3.20 -5.29
N ARG A 2 26.00 -4.51 -5.55
CA ARG A 2 25.94 -5.07 -6.92
C ARG A 2 24.56 -4.89 -7.57
N TYR A 3 23.49 -4.85 -6.76
CA TYR A 3 22.11 -4.70 -7.22
C TYR A 3 21.82 -3.29 -7.72
N GLU A 4 22.36 -2.29 -7.04
CA GLU A 4 22.14 -0.86 -7.29
C GLU A 4 23.00 -0.32 -8.44
N ARG A 5 23.95 -1.13 -8.92
CA ARG A 5 24.80 -0.85 -10.09
C ARG A 5 24.45 -1.73 -11.30
N ASP A 6 23.31 -2.43 -11.25
CA ASP A 6 22.86 -3.36 -12.29
C ASP A 6 23.85 -4.49 -12.64
N GLU A 7 24.84 -4.76 -11.77
CA GLU A 7 25.81 -5.86 -11.94
C GLU A 7 25.17 -7.23 -11.68
N MET A 8 24.07 -7.27 -10.93
CA MET A 8 23.34 -8.49 -10.58
C MET A 8 21.87 -8.14 -10.30
N LYS A 9 20.95 -9.06 -10.63
CA LYS A 9 19.54 -8.96 -10.17
C LYS A 9 19.35 -9.79 -8.90
N PRO A 10 18.64 -9.27 -7.88
CA PRO A 10 18.32 -10.07 -6.70
C PRO A 10 17.38 -11.22 -7.07
N SER A 11 17.47 -12.34 -6.36
CA SER A 11 16.41 -13.35 -6.41
C SER A 11 15.14 -12.80 -5.76
N ILE A 12 13.99 -13.44 -6.00
CA ILE A 12 12.72 -13.06 -5.38
C ILE A 12 12.83 -13.05 -3.85
N GLU A 13 13.48 -14.05 -3.26
CA GLU A 13 13.68 -14.14 -1.82
C GLU A 13 14.55 -13.00 -1.28
N VAL A 14 15.62 -12.62 -2.00
CA VAL A 14 16.48 -11.51 -1.60
C VAL A 14 15.71 -10.19 -1.69
N ALA A 15 14.98 -9.96 -2.79
CA ALA A 15 14.17 -8.75 -2.95
C ALA A 15 13.08 -8.64 -1.87
N ALA A 16 12.43 -9.75 -1.50
CA ALA A 16 11.46 -9.78 -0.40
C ALA A 16 12.10 -9.41 0.94
N LYS A 17 13.24 -10.00 1.30
CA LYS A 17 13.98 -9.66 2.53
C LYS A 17 14.42 -8.20 2.54
N MET A 18 14.85 -7.67 1.40
CA MET A 18 15.21 -6.25 1.27
C MET A 18 14.00 -5.35 1.51
N ALA A 19 12.84 -5.69 0.94
CA ALA A 19 11.60 -4.94 1.16
C ALA A 19 11.20 -4.93 2.64
N ASP A 20 11.30 -6.08 3.32
CA ASP A 20 11.02 -6.20 4.75
C ASP A 20 11.96 -5.34 5.61
N ILE A 21 13.27 -5.37 5.32
CA ILE A 21 14.30 -4.60 6.04
C ILE A 21 14.12 -3.09 5.82
N LEU A 22 13.78 -2.69 4.59
CA LEU A 22 13.58 -1.29 4.22
C LEU A 22 12.19 -0.75 4.59
N ASP A 23 11.33 -1.59 5.17
CA ASP A 23 9.96 -1.24 5.54
C ASP A 23 9.13 -0.70 4.34
N VAL A 24 9.27 -1.35 3.18
CA VAL A 24 8.53 -1.00 1.96
C VAL A 24 7.82 -2.22 1.40
N SER A 25 6.84 -2.02 0.50
CA SER A 25 6.29 -3.12 -0.28
C SER A 25 7.29 -3.58 -1.35
N LEU A 26 7.22 -4.85 -1.75
CA LEU A 26 8.03 -5.37 -2.85
C LEU A 26 7.77 -4.58 -4.15
N ASP A 27 6.51 -4.26 -4.43
CA ASP A 27 6.14 -3.48 -5.63
C ASP A 27 6.75 -2.08 -5.63
N TYR A 28 6.84 -1.43 -4.46
CA TYR A 28 7.52 -0.15 -4.33
C TYR A 28 9.03 -0.33 -4.52
N LEU A 29 9.64 -1.34 -3.91
CA LEU A 29 11.07 -1.63 -4.03
C LEU A 29 11.50 -1.85 -5.49
N VAL A 30 10.68 -2.52 -6.28
CA VAL A 30 10.98 -2.80 -7.71
C VAL A 30 10.46 -1.74 -8.67
N GLY A 31 9.93 -0.62 -8.17
CA GLY A 31 9.46 0.50 -9.00
C GLY A 31 8.19 0.21 -9.80
N LYS A 32 7.34 -0.73 -9.37
CA LYS A 32 6.01 -0.97 -9.96
C LYS A 32 4.96 0.02 -9.47
N THR A 33 5.23 0.69 -8.36
CA THR A 33 4.40 1.77 -7.79
C THR A 33 5.29 2.82 -7.17
N ASP A 34 4.95 4.09 -7.36
CA ASP A 34 5.59 5.21 -6.68
C ASP A 34 5.00 5.47 -5.29
N VAL A 35 3.94 4.73 -4.93
CA VAL A 35 3.23 4.89 -3.66
C VAL A 35 3.64 3.79 -2.69
N GLN A 36 4.35 4.17 -1.63
CA GLN A 36 4.52 3.34 -0.45
C GLN A 36 3.24 3.44 0.40
N MET A 37 2.55 2.31 0.58
CA MET A 37 1.38 2.26 1.44
C MET A 37 1.80 2.18 2.91
N ASP A 38 1.20 3.02 3.74
CA ASP A 38 1.38 2.96 5.20
C ASP A 38 0.95 1.58 5.75
N LYS A 39 1.80 0.97 6.58
CA LYS A 39 1.57 -0.37 7.16
C LYS A 39 0.30 -0.45 8.02
N THR A 40 -0.08 0.64 8.68
CA THR A 40 -1.28 0.69 9.53
C THR A 40 -2.53 0.68 8.67
N ILE A 41 -2.54 1.48 7.59
CA ILE A 41 -3.62 1.48 6.61
C ILE A 41 -3.73 0.10 5.96
N PHE A 42 -2.62 -0.49 5.53
CA PHE A 42 -2.62 -1.81 4.91
C PHE A 42 -3.24 -2.89 5.81
N LYS A 43 -2.82 -2.96 7.08
CA LYS A 43 -3.36 -3.93 8.04
C LYS A 43 -4.88 -3.79 8.20
N ARG A 44 -5.38 -2.55 8.32
CA ARG A 44 -6.82 -2.29 8.40
C ARG A 44 -7.54 -2.77 7.15
N VAL A 45 -7.03 -2.44 5.95
CA VAL A 45 -7.63 -2.92 4.68
C VAL A 45 -7.65 -4.46 4.60
N MET A 46 -6.59 -5.12 5.07
CA MET A 46 -6.52 -6.58 5.13
C MET A 46 -7.48 -7.22 6.15
N GLU A 47 -7.85 -6.50 7.21
CA GLU A 47 -8.91 -6.94 8.14
C GLU A 47 -10.28 -6.75 7.52
N LEU A 48 -10.53 -5.58 6.92
CA LEU A 48 -11.78 -5.24 6.22
C LEU A 48 -12.08 -6.21 5.06
N SER A 49 -11.06 -6.70 4.37
CA SER A 49 -11.25 -7.66 3.26
C SER A 49 -11.90 -8.98 3.69
N LYS A 50 -11.85 -9.32 4.98
CA LYS A 50 -12.44 -10.52 5.57
C LYS A 50 -13.91 -10.34 5.97
N PHE A 51 -14.44 -9.12 5.92
CA PHE A 51 -15.82 -8.84 6.34
C PHE A 51 -16.83 -9.30 5.30
N SER A 52 -18.12 -9.30 5.68
CA SER A 52 -19.22 -9.52 4.75
C SER A 52 -19.26 -8.42 3.68
N ASP A 53 -19.87 -8.71 2.53
CA ASP A 53 -20.01 -7.71 1.46
C ASP A 53 -20.88 -6.53 1.88
N GLU A 54 -21.86 -6.76 2.77
CA GLU A 54 -22.69 -5.72 3.38
C GLU A 54 -21.86 -4.79 4.27
N ASP A 55 -21.07 -5.33 5.18
CA ASP A 55 -20.21 -4.53 6.06
C ASP A 55 -19.16 -3.73 5.24
N LYS A 56 -18.57 -4.36 4.21
CA LYS A 56 -17.65 -3.67 3.29
C LYS A 56 -18.33 -2.49 2.60
N SER A 57 -19.56 -2.69 2.10
CA SER A 57 -20.35 -1.64 1.46
C SER A 57 -20.56 -0.44 2.38
N HIS A 58 -20.94 -0.67 3.64
CA HIS A 58 -21.11 0.40 4.63
C HIS A 58 -19.81 1.16 4.88
N ILE A 59 -18.69 0.45 5.01
CA ILE A 59 -17.39 1.06 5.27
C ILE A 59 -16.93 1.89 4.08
N PHE A 60 -17.10 1.39 2.85
CA PHE A 60 -16.79 2.16 1.64
C PHE A 60 -17.64 3.43 1.53
N ALA A 61 -18.95 3.35 1.80
CA ALA A 61 -19.82 4.53 1.78
C ALA A 61 -19.36 5.63 2.76
N VAL A 62 -18.94 5.24 3.98
CA VAL A 62 -18.39 6.18 4.96
C VAL A 62 -17.08 6.78 4.46
N LEU A 63 -16.17 5.95 3.95
CA LEU A 63 -14.85 6.36 3.47
C LEU A 63 -14.97 7.34 2.30
N ASP A 64 -15.85 7.06 1.35
CA ASP A 64 -16.16 7.92 0.20
C ASP A 64 -16.75 9.27 0.64
N ALA A 65 -17.69 9.27 1.58
CA ALA A 65 -18.28 10.48 2.12
C ALA A 65 -17.22 11.37 2.80
N PHE A 66 -16.30 10.79 3.56
CA PHE A 66 -15.21 11.54 4.19
C PHE A 66 -14.23 12.11 3.16
N ILE A 67 -13.85 11.33 2.13
CA ILE A 67 -12.99 11.81 1.05
C ILE A 67 -13.65 12.96 0.30
N ALA A 68 -14.93 12.83 -0.06
CA ALA A 68 -15.68 13.87 -0.76
C ALA A 68 -15.75 15.16 0.06
N LYS A 69 -16.05 15.05 1.36
CA LYS A 69 -16.07 16.20 2.28
C LYS A 69 -14.73 16.92 2.30
N ARG A 70 -13.61 16.20 2.40
CA ARG A 70 -12.26 16.80 2.44
C ARG A 70 -11.89 17.48 1.12
N LYS A 71 -12.22 16.88 -0.02
CA LYS A 71 -12.00 17.48 -1.34
C LYS A 71 -12.74 18.81 -1.48
N ILE A 72 -14.02 18.84 -1.08
CA ILE A 72 -14.82 20.09 -1.11
C ILE A 72 -14.19 21.15 -0.21
N GLN A 73 -13.79 20.79 1.02
CA GLN A 73 -13.14 21.72 1.95
C GLN A 73 -11.79 22.25 1.47
N SER A 74 -11.07 21.53 0.61
CA SER A 74 -9.77 21.99 0.08
C SER A 74 -9.88 22.97 -1.08
N ILE A 75 -11.07 23.11 -1.67
CA ILE A 75 -11.33 24.00 -2.82
C ILE A 75 -12.01 25.31 -2.38
N LEU A 76 -12.67 25.30 -1.23
CA LEU A 76 -13.22 26.49 -0.55
C LEU A 76 -12.14 27.22 0.25
#